data_AF-A0A3M1YSI6-F1
#
_entry.id   AF-A0A3M1YSI6-F1
#
_cell.length_a   1.000
_cell.length_b   1.000
_cell.length_c   1.000
_cell.angle_alpha   90.00
_cell.angle_beta   90.00
_cell.angle_gamma   90.00
#
_symmetry.space_group_name_H-M   'P 1'
#
loop_
_entity.id
_entity.type
_entity.pdbx_description
1 polymer ?
#
loop_
_entity_poly.entity_id
_entity_poly.type
_entity_poly.pdbx_seq_one_letter_code
_entity_poly.pdbx_strand_id
1 'polypeptide(L)'
;LIGGYPSGLVDRHYNDVDPSEFKQYYYKRIDIIPEASVAVRNINFIDSTREITFEVEVAFATNISNPDYRFNAVIVEDSVTGTSSGYDQANYYSSQANNIDLVGVDGVNWKDLPNPVPAAQMVYNHVARAILGGFSGSIQDTLPSSIEVGVPYTRSYSYTLPSGYNENHIKVVGLLLNNATGEIVNAYETSLLSPTYPSGVFVKDLAEDNFNIYPNPNNGNFILSAKNLTGNERLVVFNALGEVVFSENITASFSEVSLKNAHPGIYFVKIISDQGNIVRKIVVQ
;
A
#
# COMPACT_ATOMS: atom_id res chain seq x y z
N LEU A 1 -4.07 -14.59 -21.17
CA LEU A 1 -4.32 -14.49 -19.71
C LEU A 1 -5.72 -13.99 -19.42
N ILE A 2 -6.35 -13.23 -20.31
CA ILE A 2 -7.73 -12.76 -20.18
C ILE A 2 -8.51 -13.17 -21.44
N GLY A 3 -9.74 -13.66 -21.27
CA GLY A 3 -10.67 -14.04 -22.33
C GLY A 3 -11.66 -12.95 -22.70
N GLY A 4 -11.96 -12.02 -21.79
CA GLY A 4 -12.86 -10.89 -22.02
C GLY A 4 -12.82 -9.85 -20.89
N TYR A 5 -13.49 -8.71 -21.10
CA TYR A 5 -13.57 -7.65 -20.09
C TYR A 5 -15.01 -7.45 -19.61
N PRO A 6 -15.22 -7.03 -18.35
CA PRO A 6 -14.19 -6.76 -17.35
C PRO A 6 -13.67 -8.06 -16.70
N SER A 7 -12.36 -8.17 -16.56
CA SER A 7 -11.68 -9.25 -15.84
C SER A 7 -10.30 -8.77 -15.39
N GLY A 8 -9.66 -9.53 -14.51
CA GLY A 8 -8.26 -9.27 -14.19
C GLY A 8 -7.55 -10.46 -13.58
N LEU A 9 -6.36 -10.18 -13.07
CA LEU A 9 -5.45 -11.18 -12.52
C LEU A 9 -5.24 -10.88 -11.04
N VAL A 10 -5.21 -11.92 -10.21
CA VAL A 10 -4.86 -11.80 -8.77
C VAL A 10 -3.48 -12.39 -8.57
N ASP A 11 -2.52 -11.53 -8.21
CA ASP A 11 -1.06 -11.80 -8.16
C ASP A 11 -0.49 -12.46 -9.43
N ARG A 12 -1.25 -12.44 -10.53
CA ARG A 12 -1.00 -13.26 -11.74
C ARG A 12 -0.93 -14.77 -11.49
N HIS A 13 -1.35 -15.21 -10.31
CA HIS A 13 -1.56 -16.63 -10.01
C HIS A 13 -2.92 -17.09 -10.52
N TYR A 14 -3.96 -16.29 -10.28
CA TYR A 14 -5.28 -16.48 -10.85
C TYR A 14 -5.47 -15.53 -12.03
N ASN A 15 -5.91 -16.09 -13.16
CA ASN A 15 -6.09 -15.38 -14.42
C ASN A 15 -7.57 -15.34 -14.80
N ASP A 16 -7.96 -14.32 -15.58
CA ASP A 16 -9.32 -14.15 -16.11
C ASP A 16 -10.41 -14.19 -15.02
N VAL A 17 -10.12 -13.56 -13.88
CA VAL A 17 -11.02 -13.51 -12.73
C VAL A 17 -12.07 -12.43 -12.97
N ASP A 18 -13.34 -12.73 -12.68
CA ASP A 18 -14.42 -11.74 -12.69
C ASP A 18 -14.27 -10.76 -11.49
N PRO A 19 -14.41 -9.44 -11.69
CA PRO A 19 -14.36 -8.46 -10.61
C PRO A 19 -15.22 -8.76 -9.38
N SER A 20 -16.41 -9.35 -9.55
CA SER A 20 -17.29 -9.73 -8.44
C SER A 20 -16.69 -10.83 -7.55
N GLU A 21 -15.71 -11.56 -8.08
CA GLU A 21 -15.02 -12.65 -7.40
C GLU A 21 -13.67 -12.23 -6.82
N PHE A 22 -13.18 -11.01 -7.05
CA PHE A 22 -11.83 -10.60 -6.60
C PHE A 22 -11.62 -10.79 -5.11
N LYS A 23 -12.64 -10.47 -4.29
CA LYS A 23 -12.56 -10.57 -2.83
C LYS A 23 -12.27 -12.00 -2.36
N GLN A 24 -12.87 -13.02 -2.97
CA GLN A 24 -12.60 -14.41 -2.58
C GLN A 24 -11.18 -14.85 -2.97
N TYR A 25 -10.65 -14.39 -4.09
CA TYR A 25 -9.28 -14.70 -4.51
C TYR A 25 -8.23 -13.93 -3.71
N TYR A 26 -8.53 -12.69 -3.30
CA TYR A 26 -7.73 -11.93 -2.36
C TYR A 26 -7.52 -12.70 -1.05
N TYR A 27 -8.59 -13.24 -0.44
CA TYR A 27 -8.47 -14.00 0.80
C TYR A 27 -7.66 -15.29 0.64
N LYS A 28 -7.60 -15.88 -0.55
CA LYS A 28 -6.72 -17.04 -0.82
C LYS A 28 -5.24 -16.68 -0.88
N ARG A 29 -4.92 -15.40 -1.11
CA ARG A 29 -3.55 -14.92 -1.33
C ARG A 29 -2.99 -14.14 -0.15
N ILE A 30 -3.82 -13.38 0.59
CA ILE A 30 -3.35 -12.47 1.63
C ILE A 30 -2.61 -13.16 2.80
N ASP A 31 -2.93 -14.42 3.08
CA ASP A 31 -2.28 -15.20 4.14
C ASP A 31 -1.01 -15.93 3.65
N ILE A 32 -0.67 -15.83 2.36
CA ILE A 32 0.56 -16.40 1.82
C ILE A 32 1.73 -15.51 2.23
N ILE A 33 2.71 -16.11 2.90
CA ILE A 33 3.95 -15.42 3.26
C ILE A 33 4.79 -15.24 2.00
N PRO A 34 5.09 -14.00 1.58
CA PRO A 34 5.93 -13.77 0.40
C PRO A 34 7.39 -14.13 0.69
N GLU A 35 8.10 -14.60 -0.33
CA GLU A 35 9.52 -14.99 -0.24
C GLU A 35 10.45 -13.79 -0.05
N ALA A 36 9.98 -12.60 -0.42
CA ALA A 36 10.72 -11.36 -0.30
C ALA A 36 9.81 -10.19 0.10
N SER A 37 10.38 -9.27 0.85
CA SER A 37 9.82 -7.93 1.06
C SER A 37 10.09 -7.05 -0.17
N VAL A 38 9.23 -6.07 -0.41
CA VAL A 38 9.39 -5.03 -1.43
C VAL A 38 9.19 -3.67 -0.77
N ALA A 39 10.03 -2.70 -1.11
CA ALA A 39 9.88 -1.31 -0.74
C ALA A 39 10.17 -0.40 -1.94
N VAL A 40 9.62 0.81 -1.91
CA VAL A 40 9.99 1.88 -2.85
C VAL A 40 10.73 2.97 -2.06
N ARG A 41 11.93 3.33 -2.52
CA ARG A 41 12.87 4.24 -1.85
C ARG A 41 13.29 5.38 -2.78
N ASN A 42 13.89 6.42 -2.21
CA ASN A 42 14.55 7.50 -2.93
C ASN A 42 13.68 8.14 -4.02
N ILE A 43 12.38 8.31 -3.75
CA ILE A 43 11.45 8.93 -4.70
C ILE A 43 11.79 10.42 -4.80
N ASN A 44 11.99 10.88 -6.03
CA ASN A 44 12.25 12.26 -6.35
C ASN A 44 11.45 12.66 -7.60
N PHE A 45 10.81 13.83 -7.54
CA PHE A 45 10.09 14.45 -8.65
C PHE A 45 10.68 15.83 -8.93
N ILE A 46 11.04 16.08 -10.18
CA ILE A 46 11.61 17.35 -10.62
C ILE A 46 10.52 18.13 -11.37
N ASP A 47 9.91 19.12 -10.74
CA ASP A 47 8.77 19.89 -11.28
C ASP A 47 9.03 20.46 -12.69
N SER A 48 10.25 20.93 -12.96
CA SER A 48 10.60 21.60 -14.23
C SER A 48 10.67 20.64 -15.42
N THR A 49 11.10 19.40 -15.21
CA THR A 49 11.20 18.37 -16.24
C THR A 49 10.07 17.35 -16.15
N ARG A 50 9.31 17.37 -15.06
CA ARG A 50 8.35 16.33 -14.65
C ARG A 50 8.96 14.94 -14.58
N GLU A 51 10.26 14.87 -14.31
CA GLU A 51 10.98 13.59 -14.18
C GLU A 51 10.79 13.01 -12.79
N ILE A 52 10.37 11.75 -12.76
CA ILE A 52 10.27 10.92 -11.56
C ILE A 52 11.46 9.97 -11.56
N THR A 53 12.14 9.86 -10.43
CA THR A 53 13.19 8.86 -10.17
C THR A 53 12.92 8.18 -8.83
N PHE A 54 13.17 6.88 -8.73
CA PHE A 54 12.99 6.10 -7.50
C PHE A 54 13.72 4.77 -7.59
N GLU A 55 13.79 4.07 -6.46
CA GLU A 55 14.35 2.72 -6.35
C GLU A 55 13.30 1.74 -5.86
N VAL A 56 13.25 0.56 -6.47
CA VAL A 56 12.57 -0.61 -5.89
C VAL A 56 13.61 -1.44 -5.16
N GLU A 57 13.39 -1.67 -3.88
CA GLU A 57 14.25 -2.44 -2.98
C GLU A 57 13.55 -3.76 -2.64
N VAL A 58 14.30 -4.86 -2.64
CA VAL A 58 13.82 -6.18 -2.20
C VAL A 58 14.80 -6.82 -1.25
N ALA A 59 14.28 -7.50 -0.23
CA ALA A 59 15.07 -8.33 0.67
C ALA A 59 14.38 -9.68 0.87
N PHE A 60 15.12 -10.76 0.63
CA PHE A 60 14.60 -12.13 0.66
C PHE A 60 14.64 -12.72 2.07
N ALA A 61 13.68 -13.58 2.38
CA ALA A 61 13.57 -14.27 3.66
C ALA A 61 14.52 -15.49 3.77
N THR A 62 15.16 -15.91 2.68
CA THR A 62 16.08 -17.06 2.62
C THR A 62 17.23 -16.82 1.64
N ASN A 63 18.29 -17.64 1.76
CA ASN A 63 19.37 -17.68 0.76
C ASN A 63 18.88 -18.42 -0.49
N ILE A 64 19.15 -17.89 -1.68
CA ILE A 64 18.70 -18.48 -2.95
C ILE A 64 19.87 -18.52 -3.94
N SER A 65 20.15 -19.69 -4.51
CA SER A 65 21.11 -19.86 -5.59
C SER A 65 20.41 -19.78 -6.94
N ASN A 66 20.99 -19.03 -7.87
CA ASN A 66 20.48 -18.77 -9.22
C ASN A 66 19.00 -18.36 -9.23
N PRO A 67 18.63 -17.26 -8.54
CA PRO A 67 17.25 -16.77 -8.55
C PRO A 67 16.81 -16.41 -9.98
N ASP A 68 15.54 -16.65 -10.29
CA ASP A 68 14.91 -16.18 -11.53
C ASP A 68 13.73 -15.25 -11.20
N TYR A 69 14.06 -14.14 -10.53
CA TYR A 69 13.12 -13.07 -10.20
C TYR A 69 13.44 -11.79 -10.96
N ARG A 70 12.42 -10.96 -11.18
CA ARG A 70 12.53 -9.69 -11.91
C ARG A 70 11.87 -8.56 -11.15
N PHE A 71 12.59 -7.46 -11.03
CA PHE A 71 12.01 -6.19 -10.60
C PHE A 71 11.04 -5.67 -11.66
N ASN A 72 10.01 -4.95 -11.21
CA ASN A 72 9.19 -4.12 -12.08
C ASN A 72 8.68 -2.90 -11.31
N ALA A 73 8.21 -1.90 -12.04
CA ALA A 73 7.55 -0.76 -11.46
C ALA A 73 6.41 -0.27 -12.35
N VAL A 74 5.36 0.24 -11.73
CA VAL A 74 4.18 0.79 -12.40
C VAL A 74 3.93 2.22 -11.90
N ILE A 75 3.67 3.13 -12.82
CA ILE A 75 3.16 4.47 -12.52
C ILE A 75 1.64 4.40 -12.59
N VAL A 76 0.98 4.80 -11.52
CA VAL A 76 -0.47 4.71 -11.34
C VAL A 76 -1.02 6.10 -11.07
N GLU A 77 -2.19 6.42 -11.63
CA GLU A 77 -2.89 7.69 -11.37
C GLU A 77 -4.29 7.43 -10.79
N ASP A 78 -4.59 8.09 -9.67
CA ASP A 78 -5.91 8.09 -9.05
C ASP A 78 -6.77 9.27 -9.51
N SER A 79 -8.07 9.19 -9.26
CA SER A 79 -9.03 10.28 -9.50
C SER A 79 -8.98 10.84 -10.94
N VAL A 80 -8.79 9.95 -11.91
CA VAL A 80 -8.82 10.32 -13.33
C VAL A 80 -10.28 10.52 -13.73
N THR A 81 -10.59 11.69 -14.30
CA THR A 81 -11.94 12.07 -14.73
C THR A 81 -11.92 12.69 -16.11
N GLY A 82 -13.05 12.68 -16.80
CA GLY A 82 -13.25 13.46 -18.01
C GLY A 82 -14.72 13.75 -18.27
N THR A 83 -14.99 14.68 -19.19
CA THR A 83 -16.36 15.11 -19.50
C THR A 83 -16.85 14.65 -20.88
N SER A 84 -15.97 14.03 -21.67
CA SER A 84 -16.33 13.49 -22.98
C SER A 84 -16.88 12.07 -22.85
N SER A 85 -17.63 11.63 -23.86
CA SER A 85 -18.15 10.25 -23.93
C SER A 85 -17.07 9.18 -23.99
N GLY A 86 -15.79 9.54 -24.22
CA GLY A 86 -14.66 8.61 -24.10
C GLY A 86 -14.40 8.14 -22.67
N TYR A 87 -14.98 8.82 -21.67
CA TYR A 87 -14.96 8.45 -20.25
C TYR A 87 -16.27 7.79 -19.79
N ASP A 88 -17.20 7.50 -20.72
CA ASP A 88 -18.36 6.68 -20.39
C ASP A 88 -17.89 5.23 -20.15
N GLN A 89 -18.31 4.63 -19.05
CA GLN A 89 -17.91 3.27 -18.68
C GLN A 89 -18.97 2.26 -19.09
N ALA A 90 -18.61 1.31 -19.95
CA ALA A 90 -19.45 0.16 -20.23
C ALA A 90 -19.72 -0.62 -18.92
N ASN A 91 -21.00 -0.91 -18.65
CA ASN A 91 -21.44 -1.52 -17.41
C ASN A 91 -22.18 -2.83 -17.66
N TYR A 92 -21.40 -3.92 -17.68
CA TYR A 92 -21.92 -5.27 -17.86
C TYR A 92 -22.69 -5.80 -16.65
N TYR A 93 -22.53 -5.20 -15.46
CA TYR A 93 -23.22 -5.61 -14.24
C TYR A 93 -24.60 -4.95 -14.08
N SER A 94 -24.85 -3.87 -14.83
CA SER A 94 -26.12 -3.13 -14.81
C SER A 94 -27.35 -4.02 -14.93
N SER A 95 -28.45 -3.58 -14.32
CA SER A 95 -29.76 -4.21 -14.46
C SER A 95 -30.27 -4.26 -15.92
N GLN A 96 -29.81 -3.37 -16.80
CA GLN A 96 -30.12 -3.40 -18.23
C GLN A 96 -29.25 -4.41 -19.02
N ALA A 97 -28.14 -4.88 -18.44
CA ALA A 97 -27.25 -5.86 -19.03
C ALA A 97 -27.44 -7.24 -18.37
N ASN A 98 -26.56 -7.64 -17.45
CA ASN A 98 -26.60 -8.97 -16.83
C ASN A 98 -27.31 -9.01 -15.48
N ASN A 99 -27.64 -7.86 -14.87
CA ASN A 99 -28.36 -7.76 -13.60
C ASN A 99 -27.65 -8.48 -12.42
N ILE A 100 -26.33 -8.32 -12.32
CA ILE A 100 -25.47 -8.98 -11.33
C ILE A 100 -24.95 -7.93 -10.36
N ASP A 101 -25.01 -8.20 -9.05
CA ASP A 101 -24.49 -7.29 -8.04
C ASP A 101 -22.96 -7.20 -8.11
N LEU A 102 -22.44 -5.98 -8.14
CA LEU A 102 -21.04 -5.66 -7.97
C LEU A 102 -20.98 -4.42 -7.10
N VAL A 103 -20.60 -4.57 -5.84
CA VAL A 103 -20.57 -3.46 -4.88
C VAL A 103 -19.13 -2.97 -4.73
N GLY A 104 -18.90 -1.72 -5.06
CA GLY A 104 -17.62 -1.05 -4.89
C GLY A 104 -17.23 -0.86 -3.43
N VAL A 105 -15.96 -0.52 -3.20
CA VAL A 105 -15.43 -0.22 -1.86
C VAL A 105 -16.06 1.03 -1.24
N ASP A 106 -16.61 1.91 -2.06
CA ASP A 106 -17.39 3.09 -1.69
C ASP A 106 -18.86 2.77 -1.39
N GLY A 107 -19.27 1.50 -1.53
CA GLY A 107 -20.63 1.03 -1.31
C GLY A 107 -21.56 1.20 -2.52
N VAL A 108 -21.09 1.74 -3.64
CA VAL A 108 -21.90 1.89 -4.85
C VAL A 108 -22.10 0.52 -5.50
N ASN A 109 -23.35 0.14 -5.74
CA ASN A 109 -23.67 -1.07 -6.50
C ASN A 109 -23.77 -0.75 -8.00
N TRP A 110 -22.83 -1.28 -8.79
CA TRP A 110 -22.75 -1.03 -10.22
C TRP A 110 -23.97 -1.55 -10.99
N LYS A 111 -24.68 -2.54 -10.46
CA LYS A 111 -25.96 -3.02 -11.03
C LYS A 111 -27.02 -1.93 -11.12
N ASP A 112 -27.01 -1.00 -10.18
CA ASP A 112 -28.03 0.05 -10.05
C ASP A 112 -27.71 1.27 -10.95
N LEU A 113 -26.52 1.28 -11.58
CA LEU A 113 -26.10 2.31 -12.53
C LEU A 113 -26.47 1.93 -13.97
N PRO A 114 -26.65 2.90 -14.88
CA PRO A 114 -26.97 2.62 -16.29
C PRO A 114 -25.80 1.96 -17.04
N ASN A 115 -26.08 1.51 -18.26
CA ASN A 115 -25.08 1.09 -19.23
C ASN A 115 -25.17 1.95 -20.52
N PRO A 116 -24.13 2.74 -20.85
CA PRO A 116 -22.92 2.98 -20.05
C PRO A 116 -23.21 3.84 -18.80
N VAL A 117 -22.32 3.79 -17.81
CA VAL A 117 -22.26 4.81 -16.75
C VAL A 117 -21.69 6.09 -17.37
N PRO A 118 -22.39 7.24 -17.30
CA PRO A 118 -21.92 8.49 -17.89
C PRO A 118 -20.61 8.96 -17.27
N ALA A 119 -19.76 9.59 -18.07
CA ALA A 119 -18.49 10.19 -17.66
C ALA A 119 -18.60 11.10 -16.42
N ALA A 120 -19.70 11.85 -16.30
CA ALA A 120 -19.96 12.72 -15.16
C ALA A 120 -20.13 11.99 -13.80
N GLN A 121 -20.33 10.67 -13.83
CA GLN A 121 -20.42 9.80 -12.65
C GLN A 121 -19.17 8.91 -12.49
N MET A 122 -18.20 9.01 -13.40
CA MET A 122 -17.03 8.16 -13.43
C MET A 122 -15.81 8.86 -12.84
N VAL A 123 -15.22 8.21 -11.84
CA VAL A 123 -13.90 8.52 -11.31
C VAL A 123 -13.08 7.25 -11.39
N TYR A 124 -12.02 7.27 -12.21
CA TYR A 124 -11.15 6.11 -12.40
C TYR A 124 -9.98 6.19 -11.44
N ASN A 125 -9.89 5.19 -10.56
CA ASN A 125 -8.79 5.04 -9.62
C ASN A 125 -7.85 3.92 -10.07
N HIS A 126 -6.62 3.98 -9.59
CA HIS A 126 -5.54 3.05 -9.86
C HIS A 126 -5.26 2.82 -11.35
N VAL A 127 -5.37 3.88 -12.18
CA VAL A 127 -5.16 3.79 -13.62
C VAL A 127 -3.66 3.66 -13.91
N ALA A 128 -3.23 2.51 -14.40
CA ALA A 128 -1.85 2.32 -14.85
C ALA A 128 -1.53 3.25 -16.03
N ARG A 129 -0.53 4.12 -15.85
CA ARG A 129 -0.03 5.06 -16.86
C ARG A 129 1.23 4.56 -17.57
N ALA A 130 2.06 3.80 -16.87
CA ALA A 130 3.25 3.20 -17.45
C ALA A 130 3.66 1.94 -16.67
N ILE A 131 4.21 0.95 -17.38
CA ILE A 131 4.84 -0.25 -16.80
C ILE A 131 6.32 -0.22 -17.21
N LEU A 132 7.19 0.17 -16.29
CA LEU A 132 8.56 0.57 -16.61
C LEU A 132 9.47 -0.63 -16.97
N GLY A 133 9.23 -1.79 -16.35
CA GLY A 133 9.89 -3.04 -16.71
C GLY A 133 9.16 -3.85 -17.78
N GLY A 134 8.06 -3.34 -18.33
CA GLY A 134 7.18 -4.09 -19.23
C GLY A 134 6.39 -5.20 -18.53
N PHE A 135 5.59 -5.96 -19.30
CA PHE A 135 4.70 -6.97 -18.73
C PHE A 135 5.45 -8.05 -17.94
N SER A 136 6.60 -8.50 -18.45
CA SER A 136 7.37 -9.62 -17.88
C SER A 136 8.42 -9.21 -16.85
N GLY A 137 8.39 -7.96 -16.36
CA GLY A 137 9.45 -7.40 -15.51
C GLY A 137 10.71 -7.09 -16.31
N SER A 138 11.56 -6.21 -15.78
CA SER A 138 12.67 -5.70 -16.59
C SER A 138 13.80 -6.73 -16.75
N ILE A 139 14.27 -6.84 -17.99
CA ILE A 139 15.18 -7.90 -18.47
C ILE A 139 16.66 -7.53 -18.38
N GLN A 140 16.98 -6.24 -18.28
CA GLN A 140 18.33 -5.74 -18.05
C GLN A 140 18.49 -5.54 -16.54
N ASP A 141 19.66 -5.89 -15.99
CA ASP A 141 19.98 -5.80 -14.56
C ASP A 141 19.18 -6.77 -13.67
N THR A 142 19.56 -8.05 -13.78
CA THR A 142 19.04 -9.15 -12.96
C THR A 142 19.67 -9.13 -11.57
N LEU A 143 18.96 -9.72 -10.61
CA LEU A 143 19.53 -10.07 -9.31
C LEU A 143 20.82 -10.91 -9.48
N PRO A 144 21.75 -10.86 -8.52
CA PRO A 144 22.96 -11.68 -8.57
C PRO A 144 22.64 -13.18 -8.55
N SER A 145 23.59 -14.01 -8.99
CA SER A 145 23.45 -15.48 -9.00
C SER A 145 23.37 -16.11 -7.60
N SER A 146 23.59 -15.34 -6.54
CA SER A 146 23.35 -15.76 -5.16
C SER A 146 22.70 -14.62 -4.38
N ILE A 147 21.57 -14.94 -3.75
CA ILE A 147 20.85 -14.08 -2.81
C ILE A 147 21.24 -14.48 -1.40
N GLU A 148 21.59 -13.48 -0.60
CA GLU A 148 21.78 -13.62 0.84
C GLU A 148 20.53 -13.09 1.56
N VAL A 149 20.10 -13.84 2.57
CA VAL A 149 18.93 -13.53 3.39
C VAL A 149 19.08 -12.15 4.05
N GLY A 150 18.02 -11.35 3.98
CA GLY A 150 17.96 -10.03 4.62
C GLY A 150 18.82 -8.94 3.97
N VAL A 151 19.67 -9.26 3.00
CA VAL A 151 20.44 -8.25 2.24
C VAL A 151 19.50 -7.55 1.25
N PRO A 152 19.45 -6.21 1.24
CA PRO A 152 18.64 -5.48 0.28
C PRO A 152 19.32 -5.44 -1.10
N TYR A 153 18.52 -5.68 -2.13
CA TYR A 153 18.89 -5.50 -3.54
C TYR A 153 17.98 -4.44 -4.14
N THR A 154 18.57 -3.46 -4.84
CA THR A 154 17.82 -2.32 -5.37
C THR A 154 17.89 -2.23 -6.88
N ARG A 155 16.88 -1.59 -7.45
CA ARG A 155 16.84 -1.19 -8.86
C ARG A 155 16.24 0.19 -9.01
N SER A 156 16.97 1.07 -9.71
CA SER A 156 16.47 2.40 -10.05
C SER A 156 15.57 2.39 -11.29
N TYR A 157 14.57 3.26 -11.27
CA TYR A 157 13.68 3.55 -12.38
C TYR A 157 13.58 5.06 -12.60
N SER A 158 13.35 5.47 -13.84
CA SER A 158 12.97 6.84 -14.17
C SER A 158 11.77 6.87 -15.11
N TYR A 159 10.98 7.95 -15.01
CA TYR A 159 9.83 8.20 -15.87
C TYR A 159 9.53 9.69 -15.96
N THR A 160 9.41 10.22 -17.18
CA THR A 160 8.95 11.60 -17.39
C THR A 160 7.44 11.63 -17.48
N LEU A 161 6.79 12.27 -16.51
CA LEU A 161 5.34 12.35 -16.40
C LEU A 161 4.74 13.27 -17.48
N PRO A 162 3.88 12.78 -18.38
CA PRO A 162 3.19 13.61 -19.37
C PRO A 162 2.43 14.78 -18.73
N SER A 163 2.31 15.90 -19.44
CA SER A 163 1.68 17.13 -18.93
C SER A 163 0.19 17.01 -18.59
N GLY A 164 -0.49 16.00 -19.14
CA GLY A 164 -1.91 15.74 -18.86
C GLY A 164 -2.18 14.92 -17.60
N TYR A 165 -1.15 14.40 -16.92
CA TYR A 165 -1.31 13.61 -15.70
C TYR A 165 -1.08 14.50 -14.48
N ASN A 166 -1.86 14.31 -13.43
CA ASN A 166 -1.75 15.12 -12.22
C ASN A 166 -0.77 14.47 -11.24
N GLU A 167 0.41 15.06 -11.05
CA GLU A 167 1.45 14.57 -10.14
C GLU A 167 0.97 14.33 -8.69
N ASN A 168 -0.03 15.09 -8.22
CA ASN A 168 -0.60 14.92 -6.88
C ASN A 168 -1.44 13.65 -6.73
N HIS A 169 -1.85 13.06 -7.85
CA HIS A 169 -2.60 11.82 -7.90
C HIS A 169 -1.75 10.64 -8.38
N ILE A 170 -0.44 10.84 -8.58
CA ILE A 170 0.45 9.77 -8.99
C ILE A 170 0.89 8.96 -7.79
N LYS A 171 0.87 7.64 -7.98
CA LYS A 171 1.49 6.64 -7.13
C LYS A 171 2.52 5.83 -7.92
N VAL A 172 3.49 5.32 -7.18
CA VAL A 172 4.52 4.42 -7.68
C VAL A 172 4.31 3.06 -7.02
N VAL A 173 4.25 2.01 -7.83
CA VAL A 173 4.14 0.63 -7.36
C VAL A 173 5.41 -0.12 -7.74
N GLY A 174 6.20 -0.54 -6.76
CA GLY A 174 7.32 -1.46 -6.93
C GLY A 174 6.85 -2.90 -6.85
N LEU A 175 7.40 -3.78 -7.70
CA LEU A 175 7.00 -5.18 -7.80
C LEU A 175 8.24 -6.09 -7.87
N LEU A 176 8.10 -7.29 -7.30
CA LEU A 176 8.98 -8.42 -7.57
C LEU A 176 8.18 -9.54 -8.24
N LEU A 177 8.66 -10.03 -9.38
CA LEU A 177 8.01 -11.10 -10.13
C LEU A 177 8.87 -12.36 -10.12
N ASN A 178 8.23 -13.52 -10.06
CA ASN A 178 8.84 -14.80 -10.40
C ASN A 178 8.79 -14.97 -11.92
N ASN A 179 9.94 -15.08 -12.59
CA ASN A 179 9.97 -15.14 -14.04
C ASN A 179 9.50 -16.48 -14.61
N ALA A 180 9.70 -17.58 -13.87
CA ALA A 180 9.27 -18.90 -14.33
C ALA A 180 7.74 -19.02 -14.38
N THR A 181 7.03 -18.44 -13.42
CA THR A 181 5.56 -18.50 -13.34
C THR A 181 4.85 -17.25 -13.85
N GLY A 182 5.54 -16.10 -13.85
CA GLY A 182 4.96 -14.79 -14.11
C GLY A 182 4.19 -14.19 -12.93
N GLU A 183 4.15 -14.88 -11.79
CA GLU A 183 3.48 -14.43 -10.57
C GLU A 183 4.18 -13.20 -9.97
N ILE A 184 3.38 -12.34 -9.35
CA ILE A 184 3.86 -11.26 -8.48
C ILE A 184 4.11 -11.89 -7.11
N VAL A 185 5.37 -11.88 -6.67
CA VAL A 185 5.81 -12.41 -5.37
C VAL A 185 5.38 -11.46 -4.25
N ASN A 186 5.61 -10.16 -4.45
CA ASN A 186 5.20 -9.11 -3.54
C ASN A 186 5.20 -7.75 -4.25
N ALA A 187 4.57 -6.76 -3.63
CA ALA A 187 4.39 -5.42 -4.17
C ALA A 187 4.43 -4.36 -3.05
N TYR A 188 4.79 -3.13 -3.41
CA TYR A 188 4.70 -1.98 -2.50
C TYR A 188 4.21 -0.75 -3.28
N GLU A 189 3.14 -0.11 -2.80
CA GLU A 189 2.58 1.13 -3.37
C GLU A 189 2.88 2.31 -2.44
N THR A 190 3.23 3.46 -3.02
CA THR A 190 3.33 4.74 -2.31
C THR A 190 3.00 5.91 -3.23
N SER A 191 2.50 7.01 -2.66
CA SER A 191 2.30 8.26 -3.42
C SER A 191 3.62 8.85 -3.90
N LEU A 192 3.61 9.43 -5.11
CA LEU A 192 4.75 10.14 -5.68
C LEU A 192 5.12 11.35 -4.83
N LEU A 193 4.11 12.16 -4.54
CA LEU A 193 4.22 13.29 -3.64
C LEU A 193 3.60 12.86 -2.31
N SER A 194 4.41 12.87 -1.26
CA SER A 194 3.83 12.85 0.08
C SER A 194 2.99 14.10 0.25
N PRO A 195 1.79 14.03 0.87
CA PRO A 195 1.01 15.23 1.13
C PRO A 195 1.87 16.20 1.91
N THR A 196 2.23 17.31 1.26
CA THR A 196 2.92 18.42 1.91
C THR A 196 1.90 19.04 2.86
N TYR A 197 1.90 18.61 4.12
CA TYR A 197 1.23 19.38 5.16
C TYR A 197 1.87 20.77 5.18
N PRO A 198 1.08 21.86 5.21
CA PRO A 198 1.63 23.20 5.19
C PRO A 198 2.72 23.34 6.25
N SER A 199 3.92 23.71 5.80
CA SER A 199 5.09 23.92 6.63
C SER A 199 4.73 24.82 7.81
N GLY A 200 4.69 24.19 8.98
CA GLY A 200 4.08 24.70 10.22
C GLY A 200 3.84 23.56 11.21
N VAL A 201 3.72 22.32 10.72
CA VAL A 201 3.79 21.10 11.52
C VAL A 201 4.81 20.16 10.88
N PHE A 202 6.07 20.24 11.34
CA PHE A 202 7.04 19.19 11.04
C PHE A 202 6.63 17.95 11.82
N VAL A 203 5.93 17.01 11.17
CA VAL A 203 5.96 15.62 11.64
C VAL A 203 7.27 15.06 11.14
N LYS A 204 8.31 15.19 11.95
CA LYS A 204 9.46 14.32 11.84
C LYS A 204 8.94 12.96 12.30
N ASP A 205 8.68 12.06 11.36
CA ASP A 205 8.51 10.65 11.72
C ASP A 205 9.72 10.26 12.56
N LEU A 206 9.50 10.07 13.86
CA LEU A 206 10.51 9.51 14.73
C LEU A 206 10.84 8.15 14.11
N ALA A 207 12.09 7.97 13.69
CA ALA A 207 12.56 6.74 13.05
C ALA A 207 11.93 5.52 13.75
N GLU A 208 11.37 4.58 12.98
CA GLU A 208 10.52 3.49 13.48
C GLU A 208 11.14 2.69 14.65
N ASP A 209 12.48 2.68 14.74
CA ASP A 209 13.27 2.04 15.79
C ASP A 209 13.20 2.70 17.17
N ASN A 210 12.64 3.91 17.26
CA ASN A 210 12.54 4.67 18.51
C ASN A 210 11.28 4.35 19.31
N PHE A 211 10.36 3.53 18.79
CA PHE A 211 9.08 3.26 19.43
C PHE A 211 8.69 1.78 19.33
N ASN A 212 8.78 1.09 20.47
CA ASN A 212 8.51 -0.34 20.57
C ASN A 212 7.57 -0.65 21.74
N ILE A 213 6.79 -1.72 21.61
CA ILE A 213 5.83 -2.18 22.62
C ILE A 213 6.05 -3.66 22.88
N TYR A 214 6.21 -4.02 24.16
CA TYR A 214 6.42 -5.40 24.57
C TYR A 214 5.65 -5.75 25.86
N PRO A 215 5.12 -6.99 25.98
CA PRO A 215 4.97 -7.95 24.91
C PRO A 215 3.84 -7.57 23.94
N ASN A 216 3.88 -8.11 22.73
CA ASN A 216 2.78 -8.07 21.78
C ASN A 216 2.73 -9.45 21.09
N PRO A 217 1.71 -10.30 21.31
CA PRO A 217 0.47 -10.04 22.07
C PRO A 217 0.66 -9.82 23.59
N ASN A 218 -0.35 -9.25 24.27
CA ASN A 218 -0.38 -9.06 25.73
C ASN A 218 -1.81 -9.23 26.32
N ASN A 219 -1.94 -9.15 27.64
CA ASN A 219 -3.24 -9.28 28.34
C ASN A 219 -3.80 -7.93 28.81
N GLY A 220 -3.54 -6.85 28.07
CA GLY A 220 -3.89 -5.47 28.43
C GLY A 220 -2.81 -4.71 29.22
N ASN A 221 -1.73 -5.38 29.63
CA ASN A 221 -0.57 -4.76 30.26
C ASN A 221 0.65 -4.86 29.33
N PHE A 222 1.31 -3.75 29.07
CA PHE A 222 2.49 -3.70 28.21
C PHE A 222 3.46 -2.59 28.61
N ILE A 223 4.70 -2.74 28.16
CA ILE A 223 5.78 -1.77 28.31
C ILE A 223 5.92 -1.01 27.00
N LEU A 224 5.86 0.30 27.11
CA LEU A 224 6.21 1.23 26.05
C LEU A 224 7.69 1.59 26.15
N SER A 225 8.47 1.32 25.12
CA SER A 225 9.86 1.79 24.97
C SER A 225 9.89 2.88 23.91
N ALA A 226 10.18 4.10 24.34
CA ALA A 226 10.26 5.28 23.48
C ALA A 226 11.61 5.99 23.68
N LYS A 227 12.34 6.25 22.60
CA LYS A 227 13.60 7.01 22.62
C LYS A 227 13.36 8.45 22.18
N ASN A 228 14.21 9.36 22.67
CA ASN A 228 14.20 10.79 22.31
C ASN A 228 12.91 11.54 22.70
N LEU A 229 12.28 11.16 23.82
CA LEU A 229 11.17 11.95 24.38
C LEU A 229 11.66 13.33 24.84
N THR A 230 10.88 14.35 24.55
CA THR A 230 11.12 15.76 24.88
C THR A 230 10.37 16.20 26.15
N GLY A 231 9.49 15.35 26.69
CA GLY A 231 8.77 15.56 27.95
C GLY A 231 7.36 16.12 27.78
N ASN A 232 6.92 16.39 26.55
CA ASN A 232 5.59 16.92 26.22
C ASN A 232 4.71 15.88 25.50
N GLU A 233 5.14 14.62 25.44
CA GLU A 233 4.46 13.59 24.69
C GLU A 233 3.20 13.09 25.39
N ARG A 234 2.16 12.84 24.60
CA ARG A 234 0.90 12.25 25.05
C ARG A 234 0.69 10.89 24.42
N LEU A 235 0.59 9.88 25.25
CA LEU A 235 0.16 8.55 24.87
C LEU A 235 -1.36 8.48 24.79
N VAL A 236 -1.87 7.84 23.75
CA VAL A 236 -3.29 7.56 23.53
C VAL A 236 -3.42 6.13 23.02
N VAL A 237 -4.30 5.33 23.63
CA VAL A 237 -4.65 4.00 23.14
C VAL A 237 -6.12 3.99 22.75
N PHE A 238 -6.43 3.45 21.58
CA PHE A 238 -7.79 3.32 21.09
C PHE A 238 -8.07 1.92 20.55
N ASN A 239 -9.33 1.48 20.65
CA ASN A 239 -9.79 0.20 20.14
C ASN A 239 -10.03 0.25 18.61
N ALA A 240 -10.41 -0.87 18.02
CA ALA A 240 -10.70 -0.98 16.58
C ALA A 240 -11.85 -0.08 16.08
N LEU A 241 -12.71 0.42 16.98
CA LEU A 241 -13.78 1.36 16.66
C LEU A 241 -13.35 2.84 16.77
N GLY A 242 -12.09 3.09 17.18
CA GLY A 242 -11.56 4.44 17.37
C GLY A 242 -11.87 5.05 18.75
N GLU A 243 -12.46 4.29 19.67
CA GLU A 243 -12.74 4.77 21.03
C GLU A 243 -11.45 4.80 21.84
N VAL A 244 -11.18 5.94 22.49
CA VAL A 244 -10.02 6.10 23.37
C VAL A 244 -10.24 5.35 24.68
N VAL A 245 -9.42 4.33 24.93
CA VAL A 245 -9.49 3.47 26.12
C VAL A 245 -8.42 3.82 27.17
N PHE A 246 -7.38 4.55 26.78
CA PHE A 246 -6.33 5.04 27.69
C PHE A 246 -5.70 6.31 27.15
N SER A 247 -5.33 7.25 28.03
CA SER A 247 -4.50 8.40 27.67
C SER A 247 -3.73 8.94 28.85
N GLU A 248 -2.45 9.25 28.64
CA GLU A 248 -1.56 9.80 29.67
C GLU A 248 -0.45 10.63 29.02
N ASN A 249 0.13 11.59 29.75
CA ASN A 249 1.37 12.24 29.33
C ASN A 249 2.56 11.36 29.74
N ILE A 250 3.51 11.15 28.84
CA ILE A 250 4.68 10.32 29.08
C ILE A 250 5.94 11.18 29.06
N THR A 251 6.79 10.99 30.06
CA THR A 251 8.10 11.68 30.17
C THR A 251 9.26 10.71 30.28
N ALA A 252 8.98 9.42 30.47
CA ALA A 252 9.98 8.38 30.66
C ALA A 252 10.15 7.53 29.40
N SER A 253 11.40 7.23 29.06
CA SER A 253 11.73 6.36 27.90
C SER A 253 11.15 4.95 28.01
N PHE A 254 10.79 4.53 29.23
CA PHE A 254 10.05 3.32 29.51
C PHE A 254 8.83 3.64 30.36
N SER A 255 7.64 3.27 29.91
CA SER A 255 6.38 3.46 30.65
C SER A 255 5.58 2.16 30.67
N GLU A 256 5.16 1.75 31.86
CA GLU A 256 4.21 0.63 32.01
C GLU A 256 2.79 1.15 31.79
N VAL A 257 2.07 0.47 30.90
CA VAL A 257 0.70 0.83 30.53
C VAL A 257 -0.21 -0.33 30.88
N SER A 258 -1.31 -0.02 31.59
CA SER A 258 -2.34 -1.00 31.97
C SER A 258 -3.70 -0.54 31.49
N LEU A 259 -4.24 -1.25 30.51
CA LEU A 259 -5.59 -1.05 29.98
C LEU A 259 -6.59 -1.77 30.89
N LYS A 260 -7.12 -1.07 31.90
CA LYS A 260 -8.11 -1.64 32.81
C LYS A 260 -9.35 -2.09 32.04
N ASN A 261 -9.73 -3.35 32.19
CA ASN A 261 -10.88 -3.98 31.54
C ASN A 261 -10.80 -4.04 29.99
N ALA A 262 -9.60 -4.13 29.42
CA ALA A 262 -9.46 -4.38 27.99
C ALA A 262 -10.04 -5.75 27.60
N HIS A 263 -10.90 -5.78 26.59
CA HIS A 263 -11.37 -7.01 25.98
C HIS A 263 -10.36 -7.52 24.93
N PRO A 264 -10.30 -8.84 24.69
CA PRO A 264 -9.46 -9.39 23.63
C PRO A 264 -9.78 -8.76 22.27
N GLY A 265 -8.75 -8.33 21.53
CA GLY A 265 -8.94 -7.61 20.28
C GLY A 265 -7.73 -6.78 19.84
N ILE A 266 -7.94 -6.01 18.77
CA ILE A 266 -6.93 -5.12 18.19
C ILE A 266 -7.06 -3.73 18.82
N TYR A 267 -5.92 -3.18 19.23
CA TYR A 267 -5.79 -1.82 19.72
C TYR A 267 -4.65 -1.11 19.00
N PHE A 268 -4.71 0.22 19.01
CA PHE A 268 -3.69 1.07 18.45
C PHE A 268 -3.16 2.00 19.53
N VAL A 269 -1.84 2.00 19.68
CA VAL A 269 -1.11 2.84 20.62
C VAL A 269 -0.47 3.96 19.83
N LYS A 270 -0.83 5.20 20.15
CA LYS A 270 -0.36 6.42 19.51
C LYS A 270 0.38 7.29 20.51
N ILE A 271 1.59 7.71 20.17
CA ILE A 271 2.24 8.86 20.83
C ILE A 271 1.95 10.10 19.99
N ILE A 272 1.59 11.18 20.67
CA ILE A 272 1.44 12.53 20.13
C ILE A 272 2.55 13.39 20.71
N SER A 273 3.30 14.08 19.87
CA SER A 273 4.36 14.98 20.28
C SER A 273 4.37 16.24 19.41
N ASP A 274 5.11 17.27 19.85
CA ASP A 274 5.37 18.46 19.03
C ASP A 274 6.17 18.13 17.76
N GLN A 275 6.86 16.98 17.73
CA GLN A 275 7.66 16.51 16.60
C GLN A 275 6.87 15.60 15.65
N GLY A 276 5.62 15.24 15.98
CA GLY A 276 4.80 14.32 15.19
C GLY A 276 4.11 13.24 15.99
N ASN A 277 3.43 12.34 15.27
CA ASN A 277 2.70 11.22 15.85
C ASN A 277 3.27 9.90 15.35
N ILE A 278 3.36 8.90 16.22
CA ILE A 278 3.68 7.52 15.84
C ILE A 278 2.59 6.58 16.34
N VAL A 279 2.22 5.58 15.53
CA VAL A 279 1.17 4.61 15.84
C VAL A 279 1.70 3.18 15.72
N ARG A 280 1.33 2.30 16.65
CA ARG A 280 1.60 0.86 16.60
C ARG A 280 0.34 0.06 16.92
N LYS A 281 0.16 -1.03 16.19
CA LYS A 281 -0.88 -2.02 16.44
C LYS A 281 -0.43 -2.99 17.54
N ILE A 282 -1.29 -3.24 18.52
CA ILE A 282 -1.11 -4.28 19.53
C ILE A 282 -2.30 -5.24 19.54
N VAL A 283 -2.05 -6.48 19.96
CA VAL A 283 -3.07 -7.52 20.13
C VAL A 283 -3.23 -7.83 21.62
N VAL A 284 -4.44 -7.65 22.14
CA VAL A 284 -4.82 -8.06 23.50
C VAL A 284 -5.50 -9.41 23.45
N GLN A 285 -5.10 -10.34 24.33
CA GLN A 285 -5.65 -11.70 24.47
C GLN A 285 -6.37 -11.90 25.80
#